data_AF-A0A1B6LJ22-F1
#
_entry.id   AF-A0A1B6LJ22-F1
#
_cell.length_a   1.000
_cell.length_b   1.000
_cell.length_c   1.000
_cell.angle_alpha   90.00
_cell.angle_beta   90.00
_cell.angle_gamma   90.00
#
_symmetry.space_group_name_H-M   'P 1'
#
loop_
_entity.id
_entity.type
_entity.pdbx_description
1 polymer ?
#
loop_
_entity_poly.entity_id
_entity_poly.type
_entity_poly.pdbx_seq_one_letter_code
_entity_poly.pdbx_strand_id
1 'polypeptide(L)'
;VMDGFKKDVFGEMNVLITSVKNISDKLDESNILMEDIKQKFSELQKESHILRTKNESLSKEVVELRERMRNMEQYSRVKNIEICGLPATKGERIGDLVADVGAALGVEFKE
;
A
#
# COMPACT_ATOMS: atom_id res chain seq x y z
N VAL A 1 -0.52 14.08 77.23
CA VAL A 1 0.30 14.68 76.15
C VAL A 1 1.01 13.59 75.32
N MET A 2 1.84 12.72 75.91
CA MET A 2 2.52 11.64 75.17
C MET A 2 1.59 10.67 74.44
N ASP A 3 0.45 10.31 75.03
CA ASP A 3 -0.45 9.32 74.44
C ASP A 3 -1.22 9.83 73.21
N GLY A 4 -1.54 11.13 73.19
CA GLY A 4 -2.09 11.82 72.03
C GLY A 4 -1.08 11.93 70.89
N PHE A 5 0.15 12.36 71.22
CA PHE A 5 1.25 12.42 70.25
C PHE A 5 1.54 11.05 69.61
N LYS A 6 1.54 9.98 70.42
CA LYS A 6 1.71 8.62 69.94
C LYS A 6 0.59 8.25 68.94
N LYS A 7 -0.66 8.50 69.30
CA LYS A 7 -1.82 8.21 68.44
C LYS A 7 -1.75 8.96 67.10
N ASP A 8 -1.37 10.23 67.11
CA ASP A 8 -1.29 11.06 65.89
C ASP A 8 -0.16 10.57 64.97
N VAL A 9 1.02 10.28 65.52
CA VAL A 9 2.16 9.74 64.74
C VAL A 9 1.81 8.37 64.14
N PHE A 10 1.17 7.47 64.89
CA PHE A 10 0.72 6.18 64.34
C PHE A 10 -0.38 6.34 63.28
N GLY A 11 -1.26 7.32 63.44
CA GLY A 11 -2.28 7.66 62.44
C GLY A 11 -1.67 8.10 61.12
N GLU A 12 -0.74 9.06 61.17
CA GLU A 12 -0.02 9.57 59.99
C GLU A 12 0.83 8.47 59.33
N MET A 13 1.50 7.64 60.13
CA MET A 13 2.30 6.52 59.61
C MET A 13 1.44 5.50 58.87
N ASN A 14 0.23 5.21 59.35
CA ASN A 14 -0.70 4.32 58.64
C ASN A 14 -1.18 4.92 57.31
N VAL A 15 -1.46 6.23 57.26
CA VAL A 15 -1.82 6.92 56.01
C VAL A 15 -0.68 6.86 55.00
N LEU A 16 0.56 7.04 55.45
CA LEU A 16 1.74 6.93 54.61
C LEU A 16 1.90 5.50 54.06
N ILE A 17 1.74 4.47 54.90
CA ILE A 17 1.81 3.06 54.48
C ILE A 17 0.76 2.75 53.41
N THR A 18 -0.49 3.20 53.59
CA THR A 18 -1.54 3.02 52.60
C THR A 18 -1.22 3.75 51.29
N SER A 19 -0.68 4.96 51.36
CA SER A 19 -0.32 5.74 50.18
C SER A 19 0.82 5.08 49.39
N VAL A 20 1.86 4.59 50.08
CA VAL A 20 2.97 3.86 49.45
C VAL A 20 2.48 2.58 48.79
N LYS A 21 1.59 1.83 49.45
CA LYS A 21 0.98 0.63 48.86
C LYS A 21 0.22 0.96 47.58
N ASN A 22 -0.64 1.98 47.62
CA ASN A 22 -1.42 2.40 46.43
C ASN A 22 -0.53 2.85 45.27
N ILE A 23 0.61 3.48 45.56
CA ILE A 23 1.59 3.86 44.53
C ILE A 23 2.27 2.61 43.97
N SER A 24 2.66 1.66 44.82
CA SER A 24 3.24 0.38 44.39
C SER A 24 2.29 -0.36 43.44
N ASP A 25 1.02 -0.51 43.82
CA ASP A 25 0.01 -1.21 43.02
C ASP A 25 -0.16 -0.52 41.64
N LYS A 26 -0.20 0.82 41.60
CA LYS A 26 -0.27 1.59 40.34
C LYS A 26 0.99 1.48 39.49
N LEU A 27 2.16 1.40 40.11
CA LEU A 27 3.42 1.19 39.38
C LEU A 27 3.44 -0.19 38.74
N ASP A 28 2.95 -1.21 39.42
CA ASP A 28 2.84 -2.56 38.87
C ASP A 28 1.86 -2.61 37.69
N GLU A 29 0.69 -1.98 37.82
CA GLU A 29 -0.26 -1.81 36.70
C GLU A 29 0.39 -1.08 35.51
N SER A 30 1.13 0.01 35.79
CA SER A 30 1.83 0.77 34.75
C SER A 30 2.91 -0.07 34.05
N ASN A 31 3.62 -0.92 34.78
CA ASN A 31 4.64 -1.80 34.20
C ASN A 31 4.02 -2.85 33.27
N ILE A 32 2.87 -3.42 33.65
CA ILE A 32 2.13 -4.37 32.81
C ILE A 32 1.68 -3.70 31.51
N LEU A 33 1.09 -2.51 31.60
CA LEU A 33 0.66 -1.74 30.43
C LEU A 33 1.84 -1.37 29.52
N MET A 34 2.97 -0.98 30.11
CA MET A 34 4.18 -0.64 29.36
C MET A 34 4.71 -1.84 28.56
N GLU A 35 4.62 -3.03 29.12
CA GLU A 35 5.08 -4.26 28.44
C GLU A 35 4.13 -4.65 27.30
N ASP A 36 2.81 -4.55 27.50
CA ASP A 36 1.81 -4.77 26.45
C ASP A 36 1.98 -3.77 25.28
N ILE A 37 2.26 -2.50 25.59
CA ILE A 37 2.53 -1.47 24.58
C ILE A 37 3.79 -1.82 23.78
N LYS A 38 4.88 -2.23 24.44
CA LYS A 38 6.11 -2.64 23.75
C LYS A 38 5.88 -3.82 22.82
N GLN A 39 5.10 -4.81 23.28
CA GLN A 39 4.77 -5.97 22.47
C GLN A 39 3.99 -5.57 21.21
N LYS A 40 2.90 -4.83 21.38
CA LYS A 40 2.08 -4.33 20.26
C LYS A 40 2.88 -3.45 19.30
N PHE A 41 3.77 -2.61 19.83
CA PHE A 41 4.64 -1.77 19.01
C PHE A 41 5.61 -2.59 18.17
N SER A 42 6.20 -3.66 18.73
CA SER A 42 7.06 -4.59 18.01
C SER A 42 6.29 -5.33 16.90
N GLU A 43 5.06 -5.76 17.18
CA GLU A 43 4.19 -6.41 16.19
C GLU A 43 3.84 -5.45 15.04
N LEU A 44 3.44 -4.21 15.35
CA LEU A 44 3.15 -3.18 14.35
C LEU A 44 4.37 -2.84 13.49
N GLN A 45 5.57 -2.77 14.07
CA GLN A 45 6.80 -2.56 13.30
C GLN A 45 7.05 -3.70 12.32
N LYS A 46 6.87 -4.95 12.75
CA LYS A 46 7.03 -6.13 11.87
C LYS A 46 6.01 -6.11 10.74
N GLU A 47 4.74 -5.84 11.05
CA GLU A 47 3.69 -5.77 10.04
C GLU A 47 3.94 -4.64 9.05
N SER A 48 4.33 -3.45 9.52
CA SER A 48 4.69 -2.34 8.64
C SER A 48 5.85 -2.68 7.73
N HIS A 49 6.86 -3.43 8.20
CA HIS A 49 7.97 -3.85 7.38
C HIS A 49 7.51 -4.83 6.28
N ILE A 50 6.72 -5.84 6.66
CA ILE A 50 6.16 -6.82 5.71
C ILE A 50 5.32 -6.13 4.64
N LEU A 51 4.46 -5.18 5.03
CA LEU A 51 3.60 -4.45 4.10
C LEU A 51 4.41 -3.61 3.12
N ARG A 52 5.46 -2.93 3.57
CA ARG A 52 6.36 -2.17 2.69
C ARG A 52 7.04 -3.07 1.67
N THR A 53 7.62 -4.19 2.11
CA THR A 53 8.29 -5.15 1.23
C THR A 53 7.32 -5.74 0.19
N LYS A 54 6.10 -6.09 0.60
CA LYS A 54 5.06 -6.57 -0.34
C LYS A 54 4.66 -5.50 -1.35
N ASN A 55 4.48 -4.25 -0.89
CA ASN A 55 4.12 -3.15 -1.76
C ASN A 55 5.20 -2.89 -2.82
N GLU A 56 6.47 -2.89 -2.44
CA GLU A 56 7.60 -2.75 -3.36
C GLU A 56 7.64 -3.89 -4.38
N SER A 57 7.44 -5.13 -3.94
CA SER A 57 7.40 -6.31 -4.82
C SER A 57 6.26 -6.22 -5.84
N LEU A 58 5.04 -5.92 -5.37
CA LEU A 58 3.87 -5.80 -6.24
C LEU A 58 4.01 -4.62 -7.20
N SER A 59 4.59 -3.51 -6.76
CA SER A 59 4.82 -2.35 -7.62
C SER A 59 5.78 -2.69 -8.77
N LYS A 60 6.84 -3.47 -8.50
CA LYS A 60 7.76 -3.97 -9.54
C LYS A 60 7.05 -4.88 -10.52
N GLU A 61 6.25 -5.83 -10.02
CA GLU A 61 5.49 -6.76 -10.87
C GLU A 61 4.49 -6.02 -11.78
N VAL A 62 3.81 -5.00 -11.25
CA VAL A 62 2.90 -4.15 -12.05
C VAL A 62 3.65 -3.42 -13.17
N VAL A 63 4.84 -2.89 -12.90
CA VAL A 63 5.65 -2.23 -13.93
C VAL A 63 6.06 -3.21 -15.02
N GLU A 64 6.56 -4.40 -14.64
CA GLU A 64 6.95 -5.44 -15.59
C GLU A 64 5.77 -5.88 -16.47
N LEU A 65 4.60 -6.14 -15.86
CA LEU A 65 3.41 -6.55 -16.60
C LEU A 65 2.93 -5.46 -17.56
N ARG A 66 3.01 -4.18 -17.18
CA ARG A 66 2.69 -3.06 -18.07
C ARG A 66 3.62 -2.99 -19.27
N GLU A 67 4.92 -3.18 -19.07
CA GLU A 67 5.89 -3.22 -20.17
C GLU A 67 5.63 -4.39 -21.11
N ARG A 68 5.37 -5.58 -20.56
CA ARG A 68 5.01 -6.76 -21.35
C ARG A 68 3.73 -6.54 -22.17
N MET A 69 2.71 -5.94 -21.57
CA MET A 69 1.46 -5.60 -22.26
C MET A 69 1.71 -4.62 -23.40
N ARG A 70 2.46 -3.54 -23.14
CA ARG A 70 2.83 -2.56 -24.17
C ARG A 70 3.60 -3.20 -25.31
N ASN A 71 4.53 -4.10 -25.02
CA ASN A 71 5.30 -4.80 -26.05
C ASN A 71 4.40 -5.72 -26.89
N MET A 72 3.42 -6.41 -26.29
CA MET A 72 2.44 -7.20 -27.04
C MET A 72 1.53 -6.33 -27.91
N GLU A 73 1.08 -5.18 -27.41
CA GLU A 73 0.28 -4.22 -28.19
C GLU A 73 1.07 -3.63 -29.37
N GLN A 74 2.36 -3.35 -29.17
CA GLN A 74 3.24 -2.93 -30.25
C GLN A 74 3.44 -4.07 -31.25
N TYR A 75 3.71 -5.28 -30.77
CA TYR A 75 3.91 -6.45 -31.62
C TYR A 75 2.69 -6.76 -32.50
N SER A 76 1.47 -6.65 -31.96
CA SER A 76 0.25 -6.84 -32.75
C SER A 76 0.08 -5.82 -33.87
N ARG A 77 0.70 -4.64 -33.75
CA ARG A 77 0.66 -3.56 -34.73
C ARG A 77 1.86 -3.54 -35.67
N VAL A 78 2.88 -4.38 -35.47
CA VAL A 78 4.10 -4.41 -36.30
C VAL A 78 3.80 -4.62 -37.79
N LYS A 79 2.71 -5.31 -38.12
CA LYS A 79 2.27 -5.55 -39.51
C LYS A 79 1.05 -4.75 -39.92
N ASN A 80 0.63 -3.77 -39.11
CA ASN A 80 -0.53 -2.95 -39.41
C ASN A 80 -0.07 -1.61 -40.01
N ILE A 81 -0.79 -1.15 -41.03
CA ILE A 81 -0.64 0.19 -41.59
C ILE A 81 -1.91 0.95 -41.23
N GLU A 82 -1.75 2.08 -40.54
CA GLU A 82 -2.86 2.99 -40.26
C GLU A 82 -2.95 4.03 -41.38
N ILE A 83 -4.13 4.11 -42.02
CA ILE A 83 -4.40 5.08 -43.08
C ILE A 83 -5.34 6.14 -42.51
N CYS A 84 -4.80 7.31 -42.17
CA CYS A 84 -5.59 8.43 -41.63
C CYS A 84 -6.04 9.39 -42.74
N GLY A 85 -7.16 10.10 -42.51
CA GLY A 85 -7.60 11.20 -43.39
C GLY A 85 -8.50 10.78 -44.56
N LEU A 86 -9.04 9.56 -44.53
CA LEU A 86 -9.99 9.10 -45.53
C LEU A 86 -11.38 9.72 -45.28
N PRO A 87 -11.96 10.42 -46.26
CA PRO A 87 -13.31 10.94 -46.14
C PRO A 87 -14.31 9.77 -46.18
N ALA A 88 -15.07 9.58 -45.10
CA ALA A 88 -16.06 8.51 -45.03
C ALA A 88 -17.21 8.77 -46.01
N THR A 89 -17.27 7.99 -47.10
CA THR A 89 -18.28 8.15 -48.14
C THR A 89 -19.31 7.02 -48.07
N LYS A 90 -20.60 7.33 -48.21
CA LYS A 90 -21.67 6.33 -48.08
C LYS A 90 -21.60 5.34 -49.25
N GLY A 91 -21.46 4.04 -48.95
CA GLY A 91 -21.35 2.98 -49.96
C GLY A 91 -19.92 2.67 -50.40
N GLU A 92 -18.92 3.28 -49.78
CA GLU A 92 -17.50 3.03 -50.02
C GLU A 92 -17.09 1.60 -49.61
N ARG A 93 -16.26 0.96 -50.42
CA ARG A 93 -15.76 -0.39 -50.18
C ARG A 93 -14.30 -0.32 -49.75
N ILE A 94 -14.02 -0.79 -48.53
CA ILE A 94 -12.68 -0.76 -47.93
C ILE A 94 -11.65 -1.49 -48.82
N GLY A 95 -12.02 -2.61 -49.44
CA GLY A 95 -11.12 -3.40 -50.29
C GLY A 95 -10.59 -2.62 -51.50
N ASP A 96 -11.46 -1.86 -52.17
CA ASP A 96 -11.07 -1.01 -53.30
C ASP A 96 -10.06 0.05 -52.87
N LEU A 97 -10.29 0.66 -51.70
CA LEU A 97 -9.39 1.66 -51.13
C LEU A 97 -8.01 1.11 -50.79
N VAL A 98 -7.96 -0.10 -50.22
CA VAL A 98 -6.69 -0.78 -49.91
C VAL A 98 -5.94 -1.12 -51.20
N ALA A 99 -6.66 -1.50 -52.26
CA ALA A 99 -6.07 -1.73 -53.58
C ALA A 99 -5.48 -0.45 -54.19
N ASP A 100 -6.20 0.67 -54.13
CA ASP A 100 -5.74 1.97 -54.63
C ASP A 100 -4.50 2.47 -53.87
N VAL A 101 -4.49 2.36 -52.54
CA VAL A 101 -3.33 2.73 -51.70
C VAL A 101 -2.15 1.79 -51.97
N GLY A 102 -2.41 0.48 -52.12
CA GLY A 102 -1.39 -0.49 -52.51
C GLY A 102 -0.74 -0.13 -53.84
N ALA A 103 -1.55 0.17 -54.86
CA ALA A 103 -1.08 0.57 -56.18
C ALA A 103 -0.22 1.84 -56.13
N ALA A 104 -0.61 2.86 -55.35
CA ALA A 104 0.17 4.07 -55.16
C ALA A 104 1.53 3.84 -54.49
N LEU A 105 1.63 2.80 -53.64
CA LEU A 105 2.85 2.37 -52.98
C LEU A 105 3.65 1.34 -53.81
N GLY A 106 3.17 0.95 -54.99
CA GLY A 106 3.81 -0.05 -55.85
C GLY A 106 3.66 -1.50 -55.35
N VAL A 107 2.64 -1.77 -54.52
CA VAL A 107 2.34 -3.09 -53.96
C VAL A 107 1.05 -3.63 -54.59
N GLU A 108 1.13 -4.84 -55.15
CA GLU A 108 -0.05 -5.49 -55.74
C GLU A 108 -0.93 -6.10 -54.62
N PHE A 109 -2.12 -5.55 -54.43
CA PHE A 109 -3.10 -6.09 -53.49
C PHE A 109 -3.80 -7.31 -54.13
N LYS A 110 -3.64 -8.49 -53.52
CA LYS A 110 -4.37 -9.71 -53.89
C LYS A 110 -5.29 -10.08 -52.75
N GLU A 111 -6.59 -10.11 -53.05
CA GLU A 111 -7.66 -10.51 -52.13
C GLU A 111 -7.57 -12.00 -51.74
#